data_AF-A0A7W3ZVM5-F1
#
_entry.id   AF-A0A7W3ZVM5-F1
#
_cell.length_a   1.000
_cell.length_b   1.000
_cell.length_c   1.000
_cell.angle_alpha   90.00
_cell.angle_beta   90.00
_cell.angle_gamma   90.00
#
_symmetry.space_group_name_H-M   'P 1'
#
loop_
_entity.id
_entity.type
_entity.pdbx_description
1 polymer ?
#
loop_
_entity_poly.entity_id
_entity_poly.type
_entity_poly.pdbx_seq_one_letter_code
_entity_poly.pdbx_strand_id
1 'polypeptide(L)'
;EPLDHVLLQADLTAVAPGPLRRPLAETLEVLAEVESKGGATVYRFTSGSVRRALDTGRTAAELHNFLAAHSRTPVPQPLAYLVDDVARKHGRLRVGAASAYVRCEDDALLNEVLADRRSEPLRLRLLAPTVLAAQAEPAVLLARLREMGYAPAAESATGEVVLAGPAGHRTPPRSAPEPVPDGPPRPDARLLTAAVRAIRAGDLAATTPHRPKAPRQTPTGELPRTTSADTLATMQSAVLTGDAVWIGYVNADGAASQRVIAPIRVEGGFVTAYDHTADEVRTYPLHRVTGAAEITEE
;
A
#
# COMPACT_ATOMS: atom_id res chain seq x y z
N GLU A 1 -64.88 34.62 23.17
CA GLU A 1 -63.51 35.16 23.19
C GLU A 1 -62.52 34.07 23.58
N PRO A 2 -61.26 34.10 23.11
CA PRO A 2 -60.26 33.11 23.47
C PRO A 2 -59.86 33.22 24.95
N LEU A 3 -59.83 32.07 25.63
CA LEU A 3 -59.58 31.92 27.07
C LEU A 3 -58.08 31.93 27.38
N ASP A 4 -57.73 32.46 28.55
CA ASP A 4 -56.37 32.50 29.09
C ASP A 4 -56.14 31.60 30.29
N HIS A 5 -57.07 30.67 30.53
CA HIS A 5 -57.00 29.76 31.66
C HIS A 5 -57.61 28.40 31.31
N VAL A 6 -57.27 27.41 32.13
CA VAL A 6 -57.81 26.05 32.11
C VAL A 6 -58.30 25.66 33.50
N LEU A 7 -59.04 24.55 33.58
CA LEU A 7 -59.44 23.93 34.83
C LEU A 7 -58.57 22.70 35.07
N LEU A 8 -57.72 22.73 36.11
CA LEU A 8 -56.89 21.60 36.49
C LEU A 8 -57.68 20.63 37.37
N GLN A 9 -57.57 19.33 37.07
CA GLN A 9 -58.26 18.24 37.76
C GLN A 9 -57.27 17.29 38.43
N ALA A 10 -57.72 16.58 39.47
CA ALA A 10 -56.87 15.71 40.28
C ALA A 10 -56.36 14.44 39.56
N ASP A 11 -56.94 14.09 38.42
CA ASP A 11 -56.60 12.94 37.58
C ASP A 11 -55.53 13.26 36.51
N LEU A 12 -54.75 14.33 36.75
CA LEU A 12 -53.70 14.84 35.86
C LEU A 12 -54.25 15.31 34.51
N THR A 13 -55.43 15.92 34.51
CA THR A 13 -56.00 16.55 33.30
C THR A 13 -56.21 18.05 33.47
N ALA A 14 -56.16 18.77 32.36
CA ALA A 14 -56.60 20.16 32.23
C ALA A 14 -57.72 20.23 31.20
N VAL A 15 -58.81 20.91 31.55
CA VAL A 15 -59.95 21.10 30.64
C VAL A 15 -59.99 22.56 30.20
N ALA A 16 -59.99 22.76 28.88
CA ALA A 16 -60.23 24.04 28.22
C ALA A 16 -61.68 24.07 27.69
N PRO A 17 -62.60 24.82 28.32
CA PRO A 17 -64.02 24.87 27.94
C PRO A 17 -64.29 25.59 26.59
N GLY A 18 -63.24 26.15 25.98
CA GLY A 18 -63.32 26.90 24.73
C GLY A 18 -61.93 27.12 24.15
N PRO A 19 -61.83 27.84 23.01
CA PRO A 19 -60.54 28.07 22.35
C PRO A 19 -59.61 28.87 23.27
N LEU A 20 -58.38 28.39 23.43
CA LEU A 20 -57.36 29.06 24.24
C LEU A 20 -56.65 30.15 23.42
N ARG A 21 -56.11 31.16 24.10
CA ARG A 21 -55.13 32.09 23.50
C ARG A 21 -53.90 31.31 23.04
N ARG A 22 -53.35 31.66 21.88
CA ARG A 22 -52.24 30.93 21.25
C ARG A 22 -51.07 30.62 22.20
N PRO A 23 -50.53 31.57 22.99
CA PRO A 23 -49.38 31.28 23.86
C PRO A 23 -49.66 30.21 24.94
N LEU A 24 -50.89 30.18 25.45
CA LEU A 24 -51.35 29.18 26.41
C LEU A 24 -51.53 27.82 25.74
N ALA A 25 -52.16 27.80 24.57
CA ALA A 25 -52.34 26.57 23.78
C ALA A 25 -50.99 25.92 23.43
N GLU A 26 -50.04 26.69 22.87
CA GLU A 26 -48.72 26.21 22.48
C GLU A 26 -47.93 25.65 23.68
N THR A 27 -47.99 26.31 24.83
CA THR A 27 -47.31 25.82 26.03
C THR A 27 -47.97 24.54 26.56
N LEU A 28 -49.30 24.45 26.57
CA LEU A 28 -50.02 23.25 27.01
C LEU A 28 -49.82 22.06 26.06
N GLU A 29 -49.69 22.29 24.75
CA GLU A 29 -49.39 21.24 23.78
C GLU A 29 -48.00 20.61 23.99
N VAL A 30 -47.06 21.36 24.55
CA VAL A 30 -45.75 20.82 24.96
C VAL A 30 -45.86 20.09 26.31
N LEU A 31 -46.51 20.72 27.29
CA LEU A 31 -46.57 20.27 28.69
C LEU A 31 -47.54 19.09 28.93
N ALA A 32 -48.50 18.87 28.02
CA ALA A 32 -49.53 17.86 28.13
C ALA A 32 -49.85 17.25 26.75
N GLU A 33 -50.56 16.13 26.74
CA GLU A 33 -51.04 15.45 25.54
C GLU A 33 -52.52 15.75 25.33
N VAL A 34 -52.94 15.99 24.10
CA VAL A 34 -54.36 16.25 23.81
C VAL A 34 -55.10 14.92 23.73
N GLU A 35 -55.98 14.67 24.69
CA GLU A 35 -56.80 13.45 24.77
C GLU A 35 -58.09 13.60 23.96
N SER A 36 -58.70 14.79 23.97
CA SER A 36 -59.91 15.09 23.20
C SER A 36 -59.93 16.54 22.75
N LYS A 37 -60.44 16.78 21.54
CA LYS A 37 -60.64 18.11 20.92
C LYS A 37 -62.12 18.45 20.68
N GLY A 38 -63.02 17.83 21.45
CA GLY A 38 -64.46 18.03 21.33
C GLY A 38 -64.93 19.41 21.80
N GLY A 39 -66.16 19.50 22.34
CA GLY A 39 -66.71 20.76 22.88
C GLY A 39 -65.88 21.40 23.99
N ALA A 40 -65.02 20.62 24.64
CA ALA A 40 -63.92 21.10 25.47
C ALA A 40 -62.65 20.33 25.08
N THR A 41 -61.51 21.03 25.04
CA THR A 41 -60.23 20.36 24.80
C THR A 41 -59.70 19.83 26.13
N VAL A 42 -59.38 18.55 26.18
CA VAL A 42 -58.84 17.89 27.38
C VAL A 42 -57.38 17.58 27.14
N TYR A 43 -56.53 18.07 28.04
CA TYR A 43 -55.10 17.86 28.06
C TYR A 43 -54.76 16.92 29.21
N ARG A 44 -53.97 15.88 28.96
CA ARG A 44 -53.48 14.94 29.98
C ARG A 44 -52.00 15.16 30.24
N PHE A 45 -51.64 15.38 31.49
CA PHE A 45 -50.24 15.46 31.91
C PHE A 45 -49.70 14.05 32.13
N THR A 46 -48.58 13.74 31.47
CA THR A 46 -47.86 12.48 31.64
C THR A 46 -46.42 12.78 32.03
N SER A 47 -45.71 11.79 32.55
CA SER A 47 -44.27 11.94 32.80
C SER A 47 -43.50 12.28 31.52
N GLY A 48 -43.93 11.74 30.37
CA GLY A 48 -43.38 12.04 29.06
C GLY A 48 -43.61 13.50 28.64
N SER A 49 -44.84 14.02 28.78
CA SER A 49 -45.16 15.40 28.40
C SER A 49 -44.44 16.43 29.26
N VAL A 50 -44.39 16.19 30.58
CA VAL A 50 -43.63 17.04 31.50
C VAL A 50 -42.13 17.00 31.17
N ARG A 51 -41.58 15.81 30.86
CA ARG A 51 -40.18 15.70 30.44
C ARG A 51 -39.90 16.50 29.17
N ARG A 52 -40.79 16.41 28.15
CA ARG A 52 -40.66 17.21 26.92
C ARG A 52 -40.62 18.70 27.22
N ALA A 53 -41.46 19.19 28.14
CA ALA A 53 -41.42 20.59 28.54
C ALA A 53 -40.08 20.98 29.19
N LEU A 54 -39.51 20.14 30.05
CA LEU A 54 -38.18 20.37 30.63
C LEU A 54 -37.06 20.29 29.57
N ASP A 55 -37.19 19.41 28.57
CA ASP A 55 -36.25 19.28 27.44
C ASP A 55 -36.17 20.58 26.61
N THR A 56 -37.22 21.43 26.64
CA THR A 56 -37.19 22.78 26.01
C THR A 56 -36.44 23.84 26.83
N GLY A 57 -35.83 23.46 27.95
CA GLY A 57 -35.06 24.35 28.82
C GLY A 57 -35.88 25.02 29.94
N ARG A 58 -37.16 24.67 30.09
CA ARG A 58 -37.99 25.18 31.19
C ARG A 58 -37.62 24.54 32.52
N THR A 59 -37.70 25.30 33.60
CA THR A 59 -37.48 24.80 34.96
C THR A 59 -38.76 24.34 35.64
N ALA A 60 -38.66 23.49 36.67
CA ALA A 60 -39.82 23.08 37.46
C ALA A 60 -40.58 24.28 38.06
N ALA A 61 -39.84 25.29 38.54
CA ALA A 61 -40.42 26.52 39.07
C ALA A 61 -41.23 27.28 38.01
N GLU A 62 -40.71 27.40 36.79
CA GLU A 62 -41.43 28.01 35.67
C GLU A 62 -42.70 27.23 35.29
N LEU A 63 -42.64 25.89 35.33
CA LEU A 63 -43.82 25.05 35.06
C LEU A 63 -44.90 25.23 36.15
N HIS A 64 -44.51 25.24 37.42
CA HIS A 64 -45.43 25.51 38.54
C HIS A 64 -46.04 26.90 38.45
N ASN A 65 -45.22 27.93 38.19
CA ASN A 65 -45.68 29.30 38.02
C ASN A 65 -46.64 29.44 36.84
N PHE A 66 -46.34 28.76 35.72
CA PHE A 66 -47.20 28.74 34.55
C PHE A 66 -48.57 28.11 34.86
N LEU A 67 -48.58 26.94 35.50
CA LEU A 67 -49.82 26.24 35.88
C LEU A 67 -50.64 27.06 36.88
N ALA A 68 -50.00 27.69 37.86
CA ALA A 68 -50.67 28.56 38.83
C ALA A 68 -51.26 29.82 38.17
N ALA A 69 -50.56 30.43 37.22
CA ALA A 69 -51.01 31.64 36.54
C ALA A 69 -52.18 31.42 35.58
N HIS A 70 -52.26 30.24 34.94
CA HIS A 70 -53.26 29.94 33.90
C HIS A 70 -54.31 28.91 34.38
N SER A 71 -54.43 28.66 35.67
CA SER A 71 -55.47 27.78 36.21
C SER A 71 -56.54 28.57 36.98
N ARG A 72 -57.81 28.23 36.75
CA ARG A 72 -58.93 28.73 37.56
C ARG A 72 -59.12 27.97 38.86
N THR A 73 -58.54 26.78 38.97
CA THR A 73 -58.52 25.96 40.17
C THR A 73 -57.12 25.92 40.77
N PRO A 74 -56.95 25.71 42.09
CA PRO A 74 -55.64 25.44 42.67
C PRO A 74 -54.96 24.27 41.96
N VAL A 75 -53.63 24.33 41.79
CA VAL A 75 -52.86 23.24 41.17
C VAL A 75 -53.01 21.98 42.03
N PRO A 76 -53.55 20.87 41.48
CA PRO A 76 -53.73 19.64 42.24
C PRO A 76 -52.39 19.07 42.70
N GLN A 77 -52.35 18.57 43.95
CA GLN A 77 -51.14 17.96 44.52
C GLN A 77 -50.53 16.85 43.65
N PRO A 78 -51.31 15.93 43.03
CA PRO A 78 -50.75 14.92 42.13
C PRO A 78 -49.98 15.50 40.95
N LEU A 79 -50.46 16.61 40.38
CA LEU A 79 -49.80 17.29 39.26
C LEU A 79 -48.52 17.96 39.72
N ALA A 80 -48.55 18.63 40.88
CA ALA A 80 -47.34 19.23 41.45
C ALA A 80 -46.25 18.17 41.72
N TYR A 81 -46.65 17.03 42.28
CA TYR A 81 -45.75 15.91 42.53
C TYR A 81 -45.16 15.33 41.23
N LEU A 82 -45.97 15.18 40.18
CA LEU A 82 -45.48 14.71 38.87
C LEU A 82 -44.40 15.64 38.32
N VAL A 83 -44.61 16.96 38.38
CA VAL A 83 -43.64 17.95 37.91
C VAL A 83 -42.32 17.82 38.69
N ASP A 84 -42.40 17.75 40.02
CA ASP A 84 -41.21 17.66 40.87
C ASP A 84 -40.46 16.33 40.69
N ASP A 85 -41.15 15.20 40.56
CA ASP A 85 -40.53 13.89 40.36
C ASP A 85 -39.81 13.81 39.01
N VAL A 86 -40.43 14.30 37.94
CA VAL A 86 -39.81 14.32 36.61
C VAL A 86 -38.63 15.30 36.60
N ALA A 87 -38.77 16.49 37.19
CA ALA A 87 -37.68 17.46 37.28
C ALA A 87 -36.48 16.94 38.08
N ARG A 88 -36.71 16.20 39.17
CA ARG A 88 -35.64 15.56 39.94
C ARG A 88 -34.85 14.52 39.15
N LYS A 89 -35.50 13.83 38.20
CA LYS A 89 -34.90 12.79 37.36
C LYS A 89 -34.28 13.36 36.07
N HIS A 90 -34.80 14.49 35.59
CA HIS A 90 -34.33 15.19 34.39
C HIS A 90 -32.88 15.67 34.54
N GLY A 91 -32.09 15.55 33.47
CA GLY A 91 -30.72 16.05 33.43
C GLY A 91 -29.70 15.38 34.36
N ARG A 92 -30.07 14.30 35.08
CA ARG A 92 -29.12 13.51 35.90
C ARG A 92 -28.03 12.84 35.08
N LEU A 93 -28.41 12.32 33.91
CA LEU A 93 -27.48 11.79 32.93
C LEU A 93 -27.24 12.85 31.86
N ARG A 94 -25.97 13.12 31.59
CA ARG A 94 -25.54 14.07 30.57
C ARG A 94 -24.72 13.33 29.53
N VAL A 95 -25.11 13.50 28.27
CA VAL A 95 -24.38 12.95 27.13
C VAL A 95 -23.74 14.12 26.39
N GLY A 96 -22.49 13.95 25.99
CA GLY A 96 -21.77 14.91 25.16
C GLY A 96 -20.92 14.16 24.14
N ALA A 97 -20.59 14.83 23.03
CA ALA A 97 -19.64 14.29 22.08
C ALA A 97 -18.22 14.28 22.69
N ALA A 98 -17.46 13.22 22.40
CA ALA A 98 -16.04 13.12 22.67
C ALA A 98 -15.41 12.27 21.56
N SER A 99 -14.55 12.87 20.75
CA SER A 99 -13.91 12.19 19.61
C SER A 99 -12.76 11.28 20.06
N ALA A 100 -12.12 11.62 21.18
CA ALA A 100 -11.07 10.84 21.80
C ALA A 100 -11.02 11.13 23.31
N TYR A 101 -10.29 10.30 24.06
CA TYR A 101 -10.03 10.49 25.48
C TYR A 101 -8.55 10.29 25.81
N VAL A 102 -8.11 10.84 26.93
CA VAL A 102 -6.80 10.59 27.54
C VAL A 102 -7.03 10.01 28.93
N ARG A 103 -6.41 8.87 29.20
CA ARG A 103 -6.36 8.23 30.52
C ARG A 103 -4.95 8.42 31.09
N CYS A 104 -4.86 8.83 32.35
CA CYS A 104 -3.60 8.84 33.09
C CYS A 104 -3.85 8.49 34.55
N GLU A 105 -2.96 7.72 35.16
CA GLU A 105 -3.04 7.40 36.59
C GLU A 105 -2.63 8.60 37.48
N ASP A 106 -1.88 9.55 36.91
CA ASP A 106 -1.44 10.79 37.57
C ASP A 106 -2.36 11.95 37.20
N ASP A 107 -3.10 12.48 38.19
CA ASP A 107 -4.00 13.60 38.02
C ASP A 107 -3.27 14.94 37.88
N ALA A 108 -2.08 15.09 38.45
CA ALA A 108 -1.26 16.28 38.31
C ALA A 108 -0.78 16.44 36.87
N LEU A 109 -0.39 15.35 36.21
CA LEU A 109 -0.01 15.35 34.79
C LEU A 109 -1.17 15.76 33.88
N LEU A 110 -2.40 15.29 34.14
CA LEU A 110 -3.57 15.72 33.35
C LEU A 110 -3.90 17.19 33.56
N ASN A 111 -3.76 17.69 34.79
CA ASN A 111 -3.94 19.10 35.08
C ASN A 111 -2.87 19.97 34.39
N GLU A 112 -1.62 19.50 34.31
CA GLU A 112 -0.55 20.17 33.55
C GLU A 112 -0.90 20.26 32.05
N VAL A 113 -1.31 19.14 31.44
CA VAL A 113 -1.73 19.08 30.04
C VAL A 113 -2.89 20.05 29.77
N LEU A 114 -3.86 20.10 30.68
CA LEU A 114 -5.04 20.96 30.56
C LEU A 114 -4.72 22.45 30.77
N ALA A 115 -3.68 22.77 31.54
CA ALA A 115 -3.20 24.14 31.74
C ALA A 115 -2.28 24.65 30.61
N ASP A 116 -1.64 23.75 29.85
CA ASP A 116 -0.78 24.14 28.72
C ASP A 116 -1.60 24.72 27.56
N ARG A 117 -1.33 25.99 27.21
CA ARG A 117 -2.04 26.70 26.12
C ARG A 117 -1.90 26.02 24.75
N ARG A 118 -0.86 25.21 24.54
CA ARG A 118 -0.69 24.42 23.30
C ARG A 118 -1.79 23.36 23.12
N SER A 119 -2.49 22.99 24.20
CA SER A 119 -3.60 22.02 24.17
C SER A 119 -4.96 22.66 23.85
N GLU A 120 -5.08 23.99 23.80
CA GLU A 120 -6.35 24.69 23.49
C GLU A 120 -7.04 24.17 22.21
N PRO A 121 -6.33 23.89 21.09
CA PRO A 121 -6.95 23.35 19.88
C PRO A 121 -7.57 21.97 20.06
N LEU A 122 -7.13 21.18 21.05
CA LEU A 122 -7.65 19.84 21.35
C LEU A 122 -9.00 19.90 22.09
N ARG A 123 -9.38 21.09 22.60
CA ARG A 123 -10.62 21.34 23.35
C ARG A 123 -10.81 20.31 24.48
N LEU A 124 -9.76 20.13 25.27
CA LEU A 124 -9.75 19.17 26.37
C LEU A 124 -10.76 19.56 27.45
N ARG A 125 -11.45 18.55 28.00
CA ARG A 125 -12.38 18.70 29.12
C ARG A 125 -12.17 17.57 30.11
N LEU A 126 -11.98 17.92 31.38
CA LEU A 126 -11.88 16.96 32.47
C LEU A 126 -13.24 16.27 32.68
N LEU A 127 -13.27 14.94 32.56
CA LEU A 127 -14.45 14.11 32.83
C LEU A 127 -14.38 13.44 34.21
N ALA A 128 -13.18 13.04 34.61
CA ALA A 128 -12.82 12.49 35.91
C ALA A 128 -11.37 12.89 36.22
N PRO A 129 -10.90 12.79 37.48
CA PRO A 129 -9.53 13.17 37.84
C PRO A 129 -8.44 12.55 36.96
N THR A 130 -8.69 11.34 36.44
CA THR A 130 -7.77 10.54 35.62
C THR A 130 -8.20 10.44 34.15
N VAL A 131 -9.22 11.20 33.71
CA VAL A 131 -9.78 11.11 32.36
C VAL A 131 -10.10 12.48 31.75
N LEU A 132 -9.48 12.77 30.61
CA LEU A 132 -9.84 13.90 29.73
C LEU A 132 -10.62 13.41 28.52
N ALA A 133 -11.60 14.19 28.07
CA ALA A 133 -12.19 14.09 26.74
C ALA A 133 -11.64 15.18 25.83
N ALA A 134 -11.48 14.86 24.54
CA ALA A 134 -11.05 15.77 23.50
C ALA A 134 -12.09 15.85 22.37
N GLN A 135 -12.16 17.00 21.68
CA GLN A 135 -12.92 17.16 20.43
C GLN A 135 -12.03 17.01 19.19
N ALA A 136 -10.95 16.25 19.33
CA ALA A 136 -10.00 15.93 18.26
C ALA A 136 -9.98 14.42 18.04
N GLU A 137 -9.72 14.00 16.80
CA GLU A 137 -9.56 12.58 16.48
C GLU A 137 -8.36 11.96 17.23
N PRO A 138 -8.40 10.65 17.56
CA PRO A 138 -7.36 9.99 18.33
C PRO A 138 -5.93 10.18 17.76
N ALA A 139 -5.79 10.11 16.43
CA ALA A 139 -4.50 10.29 15.77
C ALA A 139 -3.94 11.71 15.94
N VAL A 140 -4.81 12.73 15.84
CA VAL A 140 -4.42 14.14 16.02
C VAL A 140 -4.06 14.41 17.47
N LEU A 141 -4.88 13.91 18.42
CA LEU A 141 -4.61 14.03 19.85
C LEU A 141 -3.25 13.44 20.22
N LEU A 142 -2.98 12.21 19.76
CA LEU A 142 -1.73 11.50 20.01
C LEU A 142 -0.52 12.23 19.40
N ALA A 143 -0.64 12.74 18.17
CA ALA A 143 0.43 13.51 17.54
C ALA A 143 0.71 14.82 18.27
N ARG A 144 -0.33 15.60 18.62
CA ARG A 144 -0.17 16.88 19.34
C ARG A 144 0.41 16.71 20.73
N LEU A 145 -0.02 15.71 21.49
CA LEU A 145 0.56 15.42 22.80
C LEU A 145 2.05 15.07 22.70
N ARG A 146 2.47 14.35 21.65
CA ARG A 146 3.90 14.09 21.38
C ARG A 146 4.68 15.36 21.02
N GLU A 147 4.12 16.22 20.18
CA GLU A 147 4.71 17.53 19.85
C GLU A 147 4.85 18.43 21.09
N MET A 148 3.95 18.29 22.06
CA MET A 148 4.02 19.02 23.33
C MET A 148 5.12 18.49 24.28
N GLY A 149 5.69 17.31 23.99
CA GLY A 149 6.75 16.68 24.79
C GLY A 149 6.26 15.54 25.68
N TYR A 150 4.97 15.17 25.62
CA TYR A 150 4.44 14.03 26.36
C TYR A 150 4.68 12.70 25.61
N ALA A 151 4.58 11.58 26.32
CA ALA A 151 4.76 10.24 25.77
C ALA A 151 3.46 9.41 25.82
N PRO A 152 2.40 9.80 25.07
CA PRO A 152 1.15 9.05 25.06
C PRO A 152 1.29 7.72 24.29
N ALA A 153 0.61 6.70 24.80
CA ALA A 153 0.39 5.45 24.10
C ALA A 153 -1.00 5.45 23.43
N ALA A 154 -1.11 4.80 22.27
CA ALA A 154 -2.41 4.62 21.63
C ALA A 154 -3.19 3.54 22.37
N GLU A 155 -4.50 3.70 22.52
CA GLU A 155 -5.40 2.66 23.02
C GLU A 155 -6.33 2.18 21.89
N SER A 156 -6.68 0.90 21.92
CA SER A 156 -7.66 0.30 21.01
C SER A 156 -9.09 0.68 21.42
N ALA A 157 -10.08 0.32 20.60
CA ALA A 157 -11.48 0.51 20.95
C ALA A 157 -11.91 -0.28 22.21
N THR A 158 -11.14 -1.30 22.62
CA THR A 158 -11.36 -2.07 23.85
C THR A 158 -10.56 -1.55 25.05
N GLY A 159 -9.76 -0.49 24.88
CA GLY A 159 -8.93 0.10 25.94
C GLY A 159 -7.57 -0.60 26.12
N GLU A 160 -7.18 -1.50 25.22
CA GLU A 160 -5.87 -2.12 25.25
C GLU A 160 -4.82 -1.19 24.65
N VAL A 161 -3.64 -1.11 25.27
CA VAL A 161 -2.55 -0.29 24.74
C VAL A 161 -2.02 -0.90 23.44
N VAL A 162 -2.15 -0.15 22.35
CA VAL A 162 -1.62 -0.51 21.04
C VAL A 162 -0.19 -0.02 20.95
N LEU A 163 0.74 -0.97 20.99
CA LEU A 163 2.15 -0.72 20.66
C LEU A 163 2.28 -0.58 19.14
N ALA A 164 2.07 0.64 18.65
CA ALA A 164 2.41 0.99 17.27
C ALA A 164 3.94 1.09 17.16
N GLY A 165 4.61 -0.05 16.95
CA GLY A 165 5.97 -0.03 16.39
C GLY A 165 5.94 0.70 15.05
N PRO A 166 7.02 1.41 14.65
CA PRO A 166 7.06 2.01 13.33
C PRO A 166 6.73 0.94 12.31
N ALA A 167 5.66 1.14 11.54
CA ALA A 167 5.35 0.26 10.42
C ALA A 167 6.58 0.28 9.53
N GLY A 168 7.38 -0.80 9.59
CA GLY A 168 8.54 -0.93 8.73
C GLY A 168 8.05 -0.69 7.32
N HIS A 169 8.68 0.24 6.60
CA HIS A 169 8.39 0.47 5.20
C HIS A 169 8.75 -0.84 4.48
N ARG A 170 7.78 -1.75 4.39
CA ARG A 170 7.95 -3.03 3.73
C ARG A 170 7.96 -2.70 2.25
N THR A 171 9.11 -2.89 1.63
CA THR A 171 9.23 -2.87 0.17
C THR A 171 8.18 -3.82 -0.38
N PRO A 172 7.37 -3.42 -1.39
CA PRO A 172 6.43 -4.34 -2.02
C PRO A 172 7.15 -5.62 -2.46
N PRO A 173 6.46 -6.78 -2.44
CA PRO A 173 7.08 -8.05 -2.78
C PRO A 173 7.75 -7.94 -4.15
N ARG A 174 9.08 -8.15 -4.17
CA ARG A 174 9.88 -8.14 -5.39
C ARG A 174 9.38 -9.28 -6.28
N SER A 175 8.86 -8.96 -7.46
CA SER A 175 8.57 -9.98 -8.47
C SER A 175 9.87 -10.69 -8.83
N ALA A 176 9.87 -12.03 -8.82
CA ALA A 176 11.03 -12.80 -9.24
C ALA A 176 11.33 -12.47 -10.73
N PRO A 177 12.60 -12.24 -11.10
CA PRO A 177 12.96 -12.04 -12.49
C PRO A 177 12.56 -13.26 -13.32
N GLU A 178 12.10 -13.02 -14.55
CA GLU A 178 11.67 -14.08 -15.47
C GLU A 178 12.87 -15.00 -15.76
N PRO A 179 12.71 -16.34 -15.67
CA PRO A 179 13.79 -17.27 -15.95
C PRO A 179 14.26 -17.11 -17.40
N VAL A 180 15.54 -16.77 -17.58
CA VAL A 180 16.18 -16.82 -18.89
C VAL A 180 16.25 -18.30 -19.31
N PRO A 181 15.86 -18.66 -20.55
CA PRO A 181 15.98 -20.05 -21.00
C PRO A 181 17.45 -20.50 -20.94
N ASP A 182 17.74 -21.52 -20.14
CA ASP A 182 19.05 -22.17 -20.14
C ASP A 182 19.19 -23.00 -21.42
N GLY A 183 20.11 -22.58 -22.29
CA GLY A 183 20.56 -23.37 -23.43
C GLY A 183 20.99 -22.52 -24.61
N PRO A 184 21.99 -23.00 -25.40
CA PRO A 184 22.35 -22.32 -26.64
C PRO A 184 21.12 -22.26 -27.57
N PRO A 185 20.99 -21.20 -28.39
CA PRO A 185 19.88 -21.07 -29.31
C PRO A 185 19.81 -22.29 -30.22
N ARG A 186 18.59 -22.70 -30.61
CA ARG A 186 18.39 -23.82 -31.52
C ARG A 186 19.26 -23.62 -32.77
N PRO A 187 20.12 -24.59 -33.16
CA PRO A 187 20.98 -24.45 -34.32
C PRO A 187 20.15 -24.19 -35.58
N ASP A 188 20.63 -23.29 -36.44
CA ASP A 188 19.98 -23.01 -37.70
C ASP A 188 20.13 -24.17 -38.70
N ALA A 189 19.33 -24.13 -39.78
CA ALA A 189 19.33 -25.19 -40.80
C ALA A 189 20.70 -25.34 -41.50
N ARG A 190 21.51 -24.28 -41.55
CA ARG A 190 22.84 -24.32 -42.17
C ARG A 190 23.81 -25.12 -41.31
N LEU A 191 23.81 -24.89 -40.00
CA LEU A 191 24.67 -25.60 -39.03
C LEU A 191 24.33 -27.10 -38.99
N LEU A 192 23.03 -27.43 -39.03
CA LEU A 192 22.57 -28.81 -39.16
C LEU A 192 23.04 -29.45 -40.48
N THR A 193 22.96 -28.73 -41.59
CA THR A 193 23.40 -29.23 -42.91
C THR A 193 24.92 -29.48 -42.94
N ALA A 194 25.70 -28.57 -42.36
CA ALA A 194 27.16 -28.74 -42.25
C ALA A 194 27.53 -29.94 -41.38
N ALA A 195 26.85 -30.12 -40.23
CA ALA A 195 27.07 -31.28 -39.36
C ALA A 195 26.77 -32.61 -40.06
N VAL A 196 25.66 -32.70 -40.80
CA VAL A 196 25.32 -33.89 -41.58
C VAL A 196 26.36 -34.16 -42.68
N ARG A 197 26.87 -33.11 -43.34
CA ARG A 197 27.92 -33.24 -44.36
C ARG A 197 29.24 -33.76 -43.75
N ALA A 198 29.62 -33.27 -42.58
CA ALA A 198 30.82 -33.71 -41.87
C ALA A 198 30.73 -35.19 -41.46
N ILE A 199 29.59 -35.62 -40.92
CA ILE A 199 29.35 -37.05 -40.57
C ILE A 199 29.48 -37.93 -41.82
N ARG A 200 28.81 -37.55 -42.92
CA ARG A 200 28.88 -38.31 -44.17
C ARG A 200 30.28 -38.34 -44.78
N ALA A 201 31.04 -37.26 -44.67
CA ALA A 201 32.43 -37.22 -45.11
C ALA A 201 33.32 -38.15 -44.28
N GLY A 202 33.12 -38.19 -42.95
CA GLY A 202 33.79 -39.13 -42.05
C GLY A 202 33.47 -40.59 -42.36
N ASP A 203 32.19 -40.92 -42.59
CA ASP A 203 31.76 -42.28 -42.97
C ASP A 203 32.39 -42.74 -44.29
N LEU A 204 32.50 -41.84 -45.26
CA LEU A 204 33.11 -42.11 -46.56
C LEU A 204 34.64 -42.27 -46.45
N ALA A 205 35.30 -41.48 -45.59
CA ALA A 205 36.71 -41.64 -45.28
C ALA A 205 37.01 -42.96 -44.53
N ALA A 206 36.10 -43.41 -43.65
CA ALA A 206 36.24 -44.66 -42.90
C ALA A 206 36.03 -45.92 -43.75
N THR A 207 35.28 -45.83 -44.85
CA THR A 207 34.95 -46.97 -45.75
C THR A 207 35.87 -47.11 -46.97
N THR A 208 36.79 -46.16 -47.17
CA THR A 208 37.77 -46.22 -48.28
C THR A 208 39.02 -47.00 -47.84
N PRO A 209 39.46 -48.06 -48.57
CA PRO A 209 40.58 -48.91 -48.14
C PRO A 209 41.90 -48.13 -48.04
N HIS A 210 42.47 -48.14 -46.83
CA HIS A 210 43.66 -47.39 -46.43
C HIS A 210 44.93 -47.95 -47.12
N ARG A 211 45.46 -47.23 -48.12
CA ARG A 211 46.83 -47.43 -48.62
C ARG A 211 47.80 -46.70 -47.69
N PRO A 212 48.80 -47.36 -47.08
CA PRO A 212 49.73 -46.71 -46.16
C PRO A 212 50.52 -45.65 -46.92
N LYS A 213 50.28 -44.38 -46.60
CA LYS A 213 51.01 -43.25 -47.17
C LYS A 213 52.08 -42.82 -46.17
N ALA A 214 53.32 -42.89 -46.65
CA ALA A 214 54.57 -42.45 -46.03
C ALA A 214 54.47 -41.06 -45.36
N PRO A 215 55.36 -40.75 -44.39
CA PRO A 215 55.36 -39.47 -43.69
C PRO A 215 55.40 -38.32 -44.70
N ARG A 216 54.31 -37.55 -44.73
CA ARG A 216 54.21 -36.37 -45.57
C ARG A 216 55.10 -35.32 -44.92
N GLN A 217 56.29 -35.18 -45.48
CA GLN A 217 57.26 -34.13 -45.17
C GLN A 217 56.52 -32.79 -45.11
N THR A 218 56.58 -32.11 -43.96
CA THR A 218 56.28 -30.68 -43.89
C THR A 218 57.22 -29.97 -44.87
N PRO A 219 56.71 -29.26 -45.89
CA PRO A 219 57.56 -28.38 -46.67
C PRO A 219 58.15 -27.35 -45.70
N THR A 220 59.47 -27.35 -45.54
CA THR A 220 60.20 -26.25 -44.93
C THR A 220 60.21 -25.06 -45.90
N GLY A 221 59.03 -24.45 -46.10
CA GLY A 221 58.88 -23.17 -46.79
C GLY A 221 58.51 -22.11 -45.76
N GLU A 222 59.32 -21.06 -45.65
CA GLU A 222 58.94 -19.86 -44.88
C GLU A 222 57.66 -19.28 -45.49
N LEU A 223 56.55 -19.28 -44.72
CA LEU A 223 55.36 -18.53 -45.10
C LEU A 223 55.70 -17.03 -45.01
N PRO A 224 55.25 -16.19 -45.96
CA PRO A 224 55.51 -14.76 -45.94
C PRO A 224 54.97 -14.14 -44.64
N ARG A 225 55.77 -13.27 -44.01
CA ARG A 225 55.26 -12.38 -42.95
C ARG A 225 54.40 -11.31 -43.60
N THR A 226 53.09 -11.52 -43.63
CA THR A 226 52.15 -10.53 -44.16
C THR A 226 51.83 -9.50 -43.08
N THR A 227 51.40 -8.30 -43.48
CA THR A 227 50.98 -7.30 -42.49
C THR A 227 49.72 -7.78 -41.77
N SER A 228 49.43 -7.24 -40.59
CA SER A 228 48.22 -7.62 -39.85
C SER A 228 46.94 -7.28 -40.62
N ALA A 229 46.97 -6.23 -41.45
CA ALA A 229 45.85 -5.85 -42.31
C ALA A 229 45.63 -6.88 -43.43
N ASP A 230 46.70 -7.33 -44.09
CA ASP A 230 46.61 -8.33 -45.16
C ASP A 230 46.19 -9.70 -44.61
N THR A 231 46.73 -10.10 -43.46
CA THR A 231 46.33 -11.35 -42.78
C THR A 231 44.83 -11.34 -42.47
N LEU A 232 44.31 -10.23 -41.95
CA LEU A 232 42.90 -10.09 -41.63
C LEU A 232 42.04 -10.11 -42.91
N ALA A 233 42.48 -9.45 -43.98
CA ALA A 233 41.77 -9.45 -45.26
C ALA A 233 41.71 -10.86 -45.88
N THR A 234 42.83 -11.60 -45.89
CA THR A 234 42.86 -13.00 -46.36
C THR A 234 41.95 -13.89 -45.52
N MET A 235 41.96 -13.74 -44.19
CA MET A 235 41.07 -14.50 -43.30
C MET A 235 39.59 -14.20 -43.55
N GLN A 236 39.24 -12.92 -43.73
CA GLN A 236 37.86 -12.52 -44.03
C GLN A 236 37.40 -13.02 -45.41
N SER A 237 38.29 -12.97 -46.41
CA SER A 237 38.03 -13.53 -47.74
C SER A 237 37.76 -15.04 -47.64
N ALA A 238 38.61 -15.78 -46.93
CA ALA A 238 38.47 -17.21 -46.74
C ALA A 238 37.24 -17.61 -45.92
N VAL A 239 36.77 -16.79 -44.98
CA VAL A 239 35.47 -17.00 -44.30
C VAL A 239 34.32 -16.89 -45.30
N LEU A 240 34.40 -15.97 -46.27
CA LEU A 240 33.35 -15.77 -47.26
C LEU A 240 33.33 -16.87 -48.33
N THR A 241 34.49 -17.33 -48.79
CA THR A 241 34.59 -18.40 -49.80
C THR A 241 34.51 -19.80 -49.19
N GLY A 242 34.90 -19.95 -47.92
CA GLY A 242 35.00 -21.24 -47.23
C GLY A 242 36.30 -21.99 -47.51
N ASP A 243 37.31 -21.32 -48.06
CA ASP A 243 38.57 -21.94 -48.47
C ASP A 243 39.54 -22.14 -47.29
N ALA A 244 40.40 -23.15 -47.41
CA ALA A 244 41.45 -23.41 -46.43
C ALA A 244 42.67 -22.50 -46.69
N VAL A 245 43.27 -22.03 -45.59
CA VAL A 245 44.39 -21.08 -45.57
C VAL A 245 45.52 -21.64 -44.72
N TRP A 246 46.75 -21.51 -45.20
CA TRP A 246 47.95 -21.73 -44.40
C TRP A 246 48.22 -20.53 -43.50
N ILE A 247 48.47 -20.79 -42.22
CA ILE A 247 48.92 -19.78 -41.26
C ILE A 247 50.25 -20.15 -40.63
N GLY A 248 51.08 -19.14 -40.39
CA GLY A 248 52.11 -19.19 -39.37
C GLY A 248 51.53 -18.73 -38.04
N TYR A 249 51.72 -19.51 -36.97
CA TYR A 249 51.17 -19.22 -35.65
C TYR A 249 52.22 -19.42 -34.55
N VAL A 250 52.30 -18.45 -33.63
CA VAL A 250 53.18 -18.53 -32.45
C VAL A 250 52.34 -18.85 -31.21
N ASN A 251 52.66 -19.96 -30.54
CA ASN A 251 51.98 -20.38 -29.31
C ASN A 251 52.36 -19.47 -28.11
N ALA A 252 51.69 -19.66 -26.97
CA ALA A 252 51.97 -18.90 -25.74
C ALA A 252 53.43 -19.06 -25.26
N ASP A 253 54.06 -20.19 -25.53
CA ASP A 253 55.45 -20.49 -25.16
C ASP A 253 56.48 -19.93 -26.17
N GLY A 254 56.03 -19.14 -27.15
CA GLY A 254 56.90 -18.52 -28.16
C GLY A 254 57.34 -19.45 -29.31
N ALA A 255 56.91 -20.72 -29.30
CA ALA A 255 57.19 -21.66 -30.38
C ALA A 255 56.33 -21.35 -31.62
N ALA A 256 56.97 -21.17 -32.78
CA ALA A 256 56.32 -20.96 -34.07
C ALA A 256 55.94 -22.32 -34.71
N SER A 257 54.74 -22.40 -35.25
CA SER A 257 54.20 -23.58 -35.94
C SER A 257 53.43 -23.15 -37.20
N GLN A 258 53.39 -24.01 -38.21
CA GLN A 258 52.56 -23.80 -39.40
C GLN A 258 51.32 -24.68 -39.31
N ARG A 259 50.17 -24.15 -39.71
CA ARG A 259 48.88 -24.85 -39.66
C ARG A 259 48.05 -24.56 -40.89
N VAL A 260 47.29 -25.55 -41.34
CA VAL A 260 46.23 -25.37 -42.33
C VAL A 260 44.91 -25.23 -41.60
N ILE A 261 44.25 -24.09 -41.77
CA ILE A 261 42.98 -23.81 -41.12
C ILE A 261 41.90 -23.44 -42.15
N ALA A 262 40.66 -23.84 -41.91
CA ALA A 262 39.49 -23.36 -42.63
C ALA A 262 38.76 -22.33 -41.76
N PRO A 263 38.91 -21.01 -42.03
CA PRO A 263 38.32 -19.96 -41.21
C PRO A 263 36.79 -20.02 -41.21
N ILE A 264 36.18 -20.02 -40.03
CA ILE A 264 34.72 -20.05 -39.85
C ILE A 264 34.21 -18.63 -39.56
N ARG A 265 34.95 -17.87 -38.74
CA ARG A 265 34.58 -16.50 -38.37
C ARG A 265 35.79 -15.71 -37.90
N VAL A 266 35.82 -14.42 -38.24
CA VAL A 266 36.84 -13.46 -37.80
C VAL A 266 36.15 -12.29 -37.10
N GLU A 267 36.31 -12.19 -35.78
CA GLU A 267 35.70 -11.12 -34.98
C GLU A 267 36.59 -10.77 -33.78
N GLY A 268 36.57 -9.50 -33.36
CA GLY A 268 37.22 -9.05 -32.12
C GLY A 268 38.74 -9.31 -32.04
N GLY A 269 39.43 -9.45 -33.17
CA GLY A 269 40.86 -9.76 -33.21
C GLY A 269 41.20 -11.25 -33.09
N PHE A 270 40.21 -12.13 -33.19
CA PHE A 270 40.37 -13.59 -33.19
C PHE A 270 39.81 -14.21 -34.47
N VAL A 271 40.37 -15.34 -34.87
CA VAL A 271 39.82 -16.19 -35.92
C VAL A 271 39.47 -17.55 -35.32
N THR A 272 38.20 -17.93 -35.40
CA THR A 272 37.76 -19.29 -35.10
C THR A 272 37.79 -20.07 -36.41
N ALA A 273 38.52 -21.18 -36.43
CA ALA A 273 38.75 -21.96 -37.64
C ALA A 273 38.84 -23.46 -37.31
N TYR A 274 38.48 -24.30 -38.26
CA TYR A 274 38.79 -25.72 -38.19
C TYR A 274 40.27 -25.91 -38.53
N ASP A 275 41.07 -26.45 -37.61
CA ASP A 275 42.48 -26.74 -37.86
C ASP A 275 42.64 -28.16 -38.39
N HIS A 276 42.98 -28.30 -39.67
CA HIS A 276 43.19 -29.60 -40.32
C HIS A 276 44.43 -30.33 -39.79
N THR A 277 45.33 -29.63 -39.10
CA THR A 277 46.54 -30.23 -38.50
C THR A 277 46.22 -30.90 -37.17
N ALA A 278 45.30 -30.33 -36.40
CA ALA A 278 44.87 -30.82 -35.08
C ALA A 278 43.52 -31.56 -35.12
N ASP A 279 42.83 -31.52 -36.25
CA ASP A 279 41.49 -32.08 -36.49
C ASP A 279 40.42 -31.61 -35.49
N GLU A 280 40.46 -30.31 -35.15
CA GLU A 280 39.59 -29.70 -34.15
C GLU A 280 39.29 -28.22 -34.47
N VAL A 281 38.13 -27.70 -34.04
CA VAL A 281 37.84 -26.26 -34.12
C VAL A 281 38.57 -25.50 -33.02
N ARG A 282 39.42 -24.55 -33.42
CA ARG A 282 40.21 -23.74 -32.50
C ARG A 282 40.08 -22.26 -32.79
N THR A 283 40.29 -21.45 -31.75
CA THR A 283 40.30 -19.99 -31.86
C THR A 283 41.73 -19.48 -31.72
N TYR A 284 42.18 -18.76 -32.74
CA TYR A 284 43.52 -18.19 -32.84
C TYR A 284 43.45 -16.67 -32.68
N PRO A 285 44.23 -16.06 -31.77
CA PRO A 285 44.40 -14.62 -31.74
C PRO A 285 45.16 -14.14 -32.99
N LEU A 286 44.60 -13.18 -33.73
CA LEU A 286 45.21 -12.69 -34.98
C LEU A 286 46.59 -12.06 -34.75
N HIS A 287 46.82 -11.43 -33.60
CA HIS A 287 48.13 -10.86 -33.26
C HIS A 287 49.25 -11.90 -33.07
N ARG A 288 48.90 -13.20 -33.02
CA ARG A 288 49.86 -14.32 -32.97
C ARG A 288 49.98 -15.05 -34.30
N VAL A 289 49.20 -14.65 -35.30
CA VAL A 289 49.34 -15.12 -36.66
C VAL A 289 50.43 -14.28 -37.33
N THR A 290 51.52 -14.92 -37.72
CA THR A 290 52.67 -14.24 -38.33
C THR A 290 52.48 -13.98 -39.82
N GLY A 291 51.53 -14.67 -40.46
CA GLY A 291 51.15 -14.49 -41.85
C GLY A 291 50.12 -15.53 -42.28
N ALA A 292 49.41 -15.24 -43.36
CA ALA A 292 48.41 -16.12 -43.96
C ALA A 292 48.58 -16.20 -45.48
N ALA A 293 48.41 -17.39 -46.06
CA ALA A 293 48.46 -17.61 -47.50
C ALA A 293 47.37 -18.60 -47.92
N GLU A 294 46.67 -18.29 -49.01
CA GLU A 294 45.66 -19.18 -49.59
C GLU A 294 46.30 -20.48 -50.08
N ILE A 295 45.61 -21.60 -49.91
CA ILE A 295 46.04 -22.87 -50.49
C ILE A 295 45.53 -22.90 -51.92
N THR A 296 46.40 -22.69 -52.90
CA THR A 296 46.11 -23.11 -54.27
C THR A 296 46.24 -24.63 -54.34
N GLU A 297 45.13 -25.32 -54.59
CA GLU A 297 45.14 -26.73 -54.97
C GLU A 297 45.70 -26.86 -56.40
N GLU A 298 46.82 -27.54 -56.55
CA GLU A 298 47.13 -28.33 -57.76
C GLU A 298 46.83 -29.81 -57.48
#